data_AF-A0A4S3KRU9-F1
#
_entry.id   AF-A0A4S3KRU9-F1
#
_cell.length_a   1.000
_cell.length_b   1.000
_cell.length_c   1.000
_cell.angle_alpha   90.00
_cell.angle_beta   90.00
_cell.angle_gamma   90.00
#
_symmetry.space_group_name_H-M   'P 1'
#
loop_
_entity.id
_entity.type
_entity.pdbx_description
1 polymer ?
#
loop_
_entity_poly.entity_id
_entity_poly.type
_entity_poly.pdbx_seq_one_letter_code
_entity_poly.pdbx_strand_id
1 'polypeptide(L)'
;MSTEAGAIQPASLQVQWCHRNGTAAGTSTVLADALAALSLPSGDGFAWLACESRQARALRQHLVDTRGMNPRRVKAAGYWRLGAAGVHESIDD
;
A
#
# COMPACT_ATOMS: atom_id res chain seq x y z
N MET A 1 8.68 3.27 44.92
CA MET A 1 7.99 2.72 43.74
C MET A 1 7.41 3.89 42.97
N SER A 2 8.12 4.38 41.96
CA SER A 2 7.64 5.44 41.07
C SER A 2 6.99 4.78 39.86
N THR A 3 5.69 4.96 39.71
CA THR A 3 4.92 4.50 38.55
C THR A 3 5.05 5.57 37.47
N GLU A 4 5.83 5.30 36.43
CA GLU A 4 5.77 6.11 35.20
C GLU A 4 4.50 5.73 34.44
N ALA A 5 3.49 6.59 34.52
CA ALA A 5 2.35 6.53 33.60
C ALA A 5 2.86 6.98 32.22
N GLY A 6 3.11 6.03 31.32
CA GLY A 6 3.49 6.33 29.94
C GLY A 6 2.44 7.24 29.30
N ALA A 7 2.86 8.43 28.87
CA ALA A 7 1.96 9.41 28.26
C ALA A 7 1.33 8.83 26.98
N ILE A 8 0.00 8.82 26.91
CA ILE A 8 -0.72 8.49 25.67
C ILE A 8 -0.56 9.67 24.71
N GLN A 9 0.15 9.44 23.61
CA GLN A 9 0.27 10.42 22.53
C GLN A 9 -0.76 10.12 21.43
N PRO A 10 -1.38 11.16 20.81
CA PRO A 10 -2.31 10.95 19.71
C PRO A 10 -1.56 10.41 18.48
N ALA A 11 -2.18 9.45 17.79
CA ALA A 11 -1.64 8.94 16.53
C ALA A 11 -1.80 9.99 15.42
N SER A 12 -0.77 10.16 14.59
CA SER A 12 -0.84 10.96 13.37
C SER A 12 -1.32 10.11 12.21
N LEU A 13 -2.36 10.56 11.50
CA LEU A 13 -2.91 9.91 10.32
C LEU A 13 -2.94 10.89 9.14
N GLN A 14 -2.45 10.45 7.99
CA GLN A 14 -2.59 11.16 6.71
C GLN A 14 -3.46 10.34 5.77
N VAL A 15 -4.45 10.99 5.13
CA VAL A 15 -5.36 10.35 4.17
C VAL A 15 -5.27 11.10 2.84
N GLN A 16 -5.03 10.38 1.76
CA GLN A 16 -4.99 10.91 0.40
C GLN A 16 -5.97 10.17 -0.50
N TRP A 17 -6.91 10.89 -1.11
CA TRP A 17 -7.85 10.35 -2.09
C TRP A 17 -7.28 10.49 -3.51
N CYS A 18 -7.17 9.36 -4.20
CA CYS A 18 -6.59 9.29 -5.55
C CYS A 18 -7.69 9.03 -6.58
N HIS A 19 -8.17 10.09 -7.25
CA HIS A 19 -9.29 10.02 -8.19
C HIS A 19 -8.82 9.61 -9.59
N ARG A 20 -9.52 8.65 -10.23
CA ARG A 20 -9.20 8.20 -11.60
C ARG A 20 -9.58 9.21 -12.69
N ASN A 21 -10.40 10.22 -12.38
CA ASN A 21 -10.83 11.28 -13.31
C ASN A 21 -11.29 10.77 -14.68
N GLY A 22 -12.17 9.76 -14.69
CA GLY A 22 -12.71 9.15 -15.92
C GLY A 22 -11.88 8.01 -16.51
N THR A 23 -10.66 7.79 -16.03
CA THR A 23 -9.84 6.63 -16.45
C THR A 23 -10.51 5.32 -16.05
N ALA A 24 -10.55 4.36 -16.98
CA ALA A 24 -11.17 3.06 -16.76
C ALA A 24 -10.54 2.32 -15.56
N ALA A 25 -11.37 1.60 -14.80
CA ALA A 25 -10.90 0.81 -13.67
C ALA A 25 -9.81 -0.19 -14.12
N GLY A 26 -8.77 -0.36 -13.30
CA GLY A 26 -7.66 -1.28 -13.60
C GLY A 26 -6.62 -0.72 -14.57
N THR A 27 -6.84 0.46 -15.16
CA THR A 27 -5.92 1.07 -16.16
C THR A 27 -5.25 2.37 -15.70
N SER A 28 -5.67 2.91 -14.55
CA SER A 28 -5.10 4.15 -14.00
C SER A 28 -3.79 3.91 -13.24
N THR A 29 -2.87 4.87 -13.31
CA THR A 29 -1.60 4.90 -12.57
C THR A 29 -1.66 5.66 -11.25
N VAL A 30 -2.81 6.27 -10.91
CA VAL A 30 -2.91 7.28 -9.85
C VAL A 30 -2.41 6.80 -8.47
N LEU A 31 -2.57 5.50 -8.17
CA LEU A 31 -2.05 4.92 -6.93
C LEU A 31 -0.53 4.74 -6.94
N ALA A 32 0.04 4.35 -8.08
CA ALA A 32 1.49 4.22 -8.24
C ALA A 32 2.16 5.59 -8.19
N ASP A 33 1.58 6.59 -8.84
CA ASP A 33 2.08 7.97 -8.83
C ASP A 33 2.03 8.56 -7.42
N ALA A 34 0.93 8.35 -6.69
CA ALA A 34 0.80 8.78 -5.31
C ALA A 34 1.82 8.10 -4.39
N LEU A 35 2.03 6.80 -4.53
CA LEU A 35 3.03 6.08 -3.76
C LEU A 35 4.45 6.55 -4.08
N ALA A 36 4.76 6.82 -5.34
CA ALA A 36 6.05 7.35 -5.76
C ALA A 36 6.33 8.74 -5.17
N ALA A 37 5.30 9.59 -5.05
CA ALA A 37 5.40 10.91 -4.44
C ALA A 37 5.39 10.90 -2.89
N LEU A 38 5.03 9.78 -2.27
CA LEU A 38 4.91 9.68 -0.82
C LEU A 38 6.28 9.70 -0.13
N SER A 39 6.41 10.58 0.86
CA SER A 39 7.52 10.58 1.81
C SER A 39 7.21 9.60 2.94
N LEU A 40 7.86 8.44 2.93
CA LEU A 40 7.74 7.47 4.01
C LEU A 40 8.61 7.90 5.20
N PRO A 41 8.09 7.83 6.44
CA PRO A 41 8.89 8.10 7.63
C PRO A 41 10.04 7.09 7.74
N SER A 42 11.15 7.51 8.36
CA SER A 42 12.29 6.63 8.62
C SER A 42 11.91 5.48 9.56
N GLY A 43 12.57 4.34 9.37
CA GLY A 43 12.40 3.17 10.22
C GLY A 43 11.41 2.17 9.66
N ASP A 44 10.83 1.41 10.58
CA ASP A 44 10.27 0.11 10.31
C ASP A 44 8.74 0.17 10.11
N GLY A 45 8.29 0.09 8.86
CA GLY A 45 6.87 0.23 8.47
C GLY A 45 6.19 -1.09 8.05
N PHE A 46 4.85 -1.11 8.06
CA PHE A 46 4.07 -2.18 7.44
C PHE A 46 3.22 -1.60 6.31
N ALA A 47 3.21 -2.26 5.16
CA ALA A 47 2.40 -1.85 4.02
C ALA A 47 1.33 -2.91 3.71
N TRP A 48 0.11 -2.44 3.51
CA TRP A 48 -1.01 -3.26 3.08
C TRP A 48 -1.57 -2.70 1.77
N LEU A 49 -1.59 -3.53 0.73
CA LEU A 49 -2.03 -3.18 -0.61
C LEU A 49 -3.20 -4.09 -0.98
N ALA A 50 -4.37 -3.50 -1.25
CA ALA A 50 -5.56 -4.22 -1.69
C ALA A 50 -6.22 -3.47 -2.85
N CYS A 51 -5.98 -3.94 -4.07
CA CYS A 51 -6.51 -3.31 -5.28
C CYS A 51 -6.62 -4.32 -6.43
N GLU A 52 -6.49 -3.87 -7.68
CA GLU A 52 -6.47 -4.76 -8.84
C GLU A 52 -5.17 -5.59 -8.85
N SER A 53 -5.22 -6.87 -9.25
CA SER A 53 -4.09 -7.80 -9.13
C SER A 53 -2.77 -7.30 -9.73
N ARG A 54 -2.78 -6.72 -10.94
CA ARG A 54 -1.56 -6.21 -11.60
C ARG A 54 -1.03 -4.97 -10.89
N GLN A 55 -1.93 -4.08 -10.47
CA GLN A 55 -1.56 -2.90 -9.68
C GLN A 55 -0.97 -3.28 -8.32
N ALA A 56 -1.58 -4.22 -7.61
CA ALA A 56 -1.10 -4.70 -6.31
C ALA A 56 0.32 -5.26 -6.43
N ARG A 57 0.60 -6.03 -7.49
CA ARG A 57 1.94 -6.56 -7.78
C ARG A 57 2.94 -5.45 -8.07
N ALA A 58 2.59 -4.48 -8.92
CA ALA A 58 3.46 -3.36 -9.26
C ALA A 58 3.79 -2.47 -8.06
N LEU A 59 2.79 -2.17 -7.22
CA LEU A 59 2.97 -1.39 -5.99
C LEU A 59 3.86 -2.13 -4.99
N ARG A 60 3.67 -3.45 -4.81
CA ARG A 60 4.53 -4.27 -3.97
C ARG A 60 5.98 -4.24 -4.47
N GLN A 61 6.18 -4.41 -5.78
CA GLN A 61 7.53 -4.34 -6.38
C GLN A 61 8.19 -3.01 -6.09
N HIS A 62 7.46 -1.89 -6.24
CA HIS A 62 8.00 -0.57 -5.95
C HIS A 62 8.45 -0.43 -4.49
N LEU A 63 7.63 -0.89 -3.54
CA LEU A 63 7.98 -0.85 -2.11
C LEU A 63 9.21 -1.69 -1.77
N VAL A 64 9.33 -2.89 -2.34
CA VAL A 64 10.42 -3.81 -2.04
C VAL A 64 11.70 -3.40 -2.78
N ASP A 65 11.64 -3.30 -4.10
CA ASP A 65 12.83 -3.12 -4.92
C ASP A 65 13.31 -1.67 -4.98
N THR A 66 12.38 -0.72 -5.05
CA THR A 66 12.73 0.71 -5.20
C THR A 66 12.88 1.39 -3.85
N ARG A 67 12.04 1.04 -2.86
CA ARG A 67 12.08 1.65 -1.52
C ARG A 67 12.81 0.80 -0.48
N GLY A 68 13.23 -0.43 -0.81
CA GLY A 68 14.02 -1.29 0.08
C GLY A 68 13.23 -1.81 1.29
N MET A 69 11.89 -1.83 1.26
CA MET A 69 11.09 -2.38 2.35
C MET A 69 11.31 -3.88 2.49
N ASN A 70 11.34 -4.37 3.73
CA ASN A 70 11.38 -5.81 4.00
C ASN A 70 10.14 -6.50 3.40
N PRO A 71 10.29 -7.48 2.48
CA PRO A 71 9.16 -8.16 1.83
C PRO A 71 8.18 -8.79 2.83
N ARG A 72 8.66 -9.27 3.98
CA ARG A 72 7.82 -9.86 5.05
C ARG A 72 6.90 -8.84 5.71
N ARG A 73 7.11 -7.54 5.49
CA ARG A 73 6.32 -6.43 6.02
C ARG A 73 5.45 -5.75 4.95
N VAL A 74 5.34 -6.35 3.76
CA VAL A 74 4.47 -5.88 2.69
C VAL A 74 3.47 -6.98 2.35
N LYS A 75 2.19 -6.75 2.66
CA LYS A 75 1.09 -7.64 2.28
C LYS A 75 0.33 -7.07 1.09
N ALA A 76 0.30 -7.78 -0.01
CA ALA A 76 -0.43 -7.37 -1.22
C ALA A 76 -1.48 -8.41 -1.61
N ALA A 77 -2.69 -7.94 -1.94
CA ALA A 77 -3.80 -8.77 -2.37
C ALA A 77 -4.48 -8.17 -3.61
N GLY A 78 -4.63 -8.98 -4.65
CA GLY A 78 -5.48 -8.70 -5.80
C GLY A 78 -6.93 -9.05 -5.47
N TYR A 79 -7.75 -8.03 -5.23
CA TYR A 79 -9.17 -8.20 -4.92
C TYR A 79 -10.02 -8.49 -6.16
N TRP A 80 -9.52 -8.07 -7.33
CA TRP A 80 -10.14 -8.29 -8.62
C TRP A 80 -9.07 -8.16 -9.70
N ARG A 81 -9.40 -8.63 -10.92
CA ARG A 81 -8.48 -8.57 -12.07
C ARG A 81 -9.22 -8.09 -13.30
N LEU A 82 -8.64 -7.12 -14.01
CA LEU A 82 -9.24 -6.63 -15.25
C LEU A 82 -9.32 -7.75 -16.29
N GLY A 83 -10.50 -7.96 -16.85
CA GLY A 83 -10.77 -9.02 -17.84
C GLY A 83 -11.05 -10.41 -17.24
N ALA A 84 -11.22 -10.54 -15.92
CA ALA A 84 -11.60 -11.79 -15.27
C ALA A 84 -12.71 -11.58 -14.23
N ALA A 85 -13.53 -12.60 -14.00
CA ALA A 85 -14.58 -12.60 -12.98
C ALA A 85 -14.24 -13.57 -11.85
N GLY A 86 -14.58 -13.20 -10.60
CA GLY A 86 -14.44 -14.08 -9.42
C GLY A 86 -13.01 -14.31 -8.91
N VAL A 87 -12.05 -13.47 -9.31
CA VAL A 87 -10.64 -13.63 -8.94
C VAL A 87 -10.34 -12.93 -7.61
N HIS A 88 -9.80 -13.68 -6.65
CA HIS A 88 -9.15 -13.19 -5.44
C HIS A 88 -7.79 -13.88 -5.28
N GLU A 89 -6.71 -13.10 -5.24
CA GLU A 89 -5.33 -13.61 -5.22
C GLU A 89 -4.53 -12.92 -4.11
N SER A 90 -3.84 -13.68 -3.26
CA SER A 90 -2.78 -13.15 -2.39
C SER A 90 -1.46 -13.16 -3.16
N ILE A 91 -0.69 -12.07 -3.09
CA ILE A 91 0.56 -11.90 -3.84
C ILE A 91 1.73 -12.07 -2.86
N ASP A 92 2.26 -13.29 -2.83
CA ASP A 92 3.34 -13.75 -1.95
C ASP A 92 4.57 -14.11 -2.81
N ASP A 93 5.22 -13.12 -3.42
CA ASP A 93 6.55 -13.27 -4.07
C ASP A 93 7.55 -12.26 -3.49
#